data_AF-A0A423PWT2-F1
#
_entry.id   AF-A0A423PWT2-F1
#
_cell.length_a   1.000
_cell.length_b   1.000
_cell.length_c   1.000
_cell.angle_alpha   90.00
_cell.angle_beta   90.00
_cell.angle_gamma   90.00
#
_symmetry.space_group_name_H-M   'P 1'
#
loop_
_entity.id
_entity.type
_entity.pdbx_description
1 polymer ?
#
loop_
_entity_poly.entity_id
_entity_poly.type
_entity_poly.pdbx_seq_one_letter_code
_entity_poly.pdbx_strand_id
1 'polypeptide(L)'
;MNALREAIPPVTPAEAQRLASAGAWLVDIREADEIAQGTPVGARPMGRGFLEMRLEQAGAAADDTVLLLCASGSRSLLAADQLGQLGYRDVRSVAGGFDAWKDAGLAFDTPAMLDAGDRARYARQLTLPEIGEAGQTKLRDARVLLIGAGGLGSPAALYLAAAGVGKITIVDHDTVDRSNLHRQIIHREATIGQPKVRSAMATLTGLNPAIEIVPIEARVSPDNAGELVAGQDLVIDGSDNFTARYAINDACVAQRVALVYGAVERFSGQVAVFPAGGQPCYRCLFAEAPPAGSAPTCAEAGVIGAVPGLVGTLQALEAIKLLVGMQDTLTARLLTLDVQRQRWRTLNLEPNPRCAVCG
;
A
#
# COMPACT_ATOMS: atom_id res chain seq x y z
N MET A 1 11.33 13.71 41.45
CA MET A 1 12.16 14.03 40.27
C MET A 1 13.65 13.76 40.51
N ASN A 2 14.31 14.39 41.49
CA ASN A 2 15.75 14.15 41.73
C ASN A 2 16.07 12.69 42.12
N ALA A 3 15.31 12.11 43.06
CA ALA A 3 15.47 10.69 43.43
C ALA A 3 15.23 9.72 42.24
N LEU A 4 14.32 10.06 41.33
CA LEU A 4 14.06 9.28 40.11
C LEU A 4 15.23 9.35 39.12
N ARG A 5 15.89 10.52 39.01
CA ARG A 5 17.08 10.68 38.16
C ARG A 5 18.30 9.93 38.71
N GLU A 6 18.37 9.73 40.02
CA GLU A 6 19.39 8.90 40.65
C GLU A 6 19.11 7.40 40.45
N ALA A 7 17.85 6.98 40.54
CA ALA A 7 17.44 5.59 40.33
C ALA A 7 17.46 5.15 38.86
N ILE A 8 17.15 6.06 37.93
CA ILE A 8 17.14 5.83 36.48
C ILE A 8 18.07 6.88 35.85
N PRO A 9 19.39 6.62 35.80
CA PRO A 9 20.34 7.56 35.25
C PRO A 9 19.98 7.87 33.79
N PRO A 10 19.72 9.14 33.44
CA PRO A 10 19.34 9.49 32.09
C PRO A 10 20.55 9.37 31.15
N VAL A 11 20.30 8.96 29.91
CA VAL A 11 21.32 8.90 28.86
C VAL A 11 21.34 10.20 28.07
N THR A 12 22.51 10.61 27.57
CA THR A 12 22.59 11.78 26.68
C THR A 12 21.96 11.45 25.33
N PRO A 13 21.52 12.45 24.53
CA PRO A 13 21.00 12.21 23.19
C PRO A 13 21.98 11.45 22.28
N ALA A 14 23.27 11.79 22.31
CA ALA A 14 24.30 11.10 21.52
C ALA A 14 24.46 9.62 21.93
N GLU A 15 24.39 9.35 23.23
CA GLU A 15 24.42 7.99 23.75
C GLU A 15 23.17 7.20 23.35
N ALA A 16 22.00 7.83 23.43
CA ALA A 16 20.75 7.22 23.00
C ALA A 16 20.76 6.88 21.50
N GLN A 17 21.29 7.75 20.64
CA GLN A 17 21.46 7.47 19.20
C GLN A 17 22.39 6.27 18.96
N ARG A 18 23.51 6.20 19.69
CA ARG A 18 24.48 5.09 19.59
C ARG A 18 23.84 3.76 19.99
N LEU A 19 23.11 3.73 21.10
CA LEU A 19 22.40 2.55 21.59
C LEU A 19 21.28 2.13 20.63
N ALA A 20 20.51 3.09 20.10
CA ALA A 20 19.46 2.81 19.11
C ALA A 20 20.05 2.18 17.82
N SER A 21 21.19 2.71 17.35
CA SER A 21 21.92 2.16 16.20
C SER A 21 22.46 0.75 16.45
N ALA A 22 22.66 0.37 17.72
CA ALA A 22 23.07 -0.96 18.15
C ALA A 22 21.88 -1.91 18.42
N GLY A 23 20.64 -1.48 18.15
CA GLY A 23 19.43 -2.30 18.26
C GLY A 23 18.53 -1.98 19.46
N ALA A 24 18.86 -0.99 20.30
CA ALA A 24 17.98 -0.57 21.39
C ALA A 24 16.67 0.05 20.86
N TRP A 25 15.60 -0.08 21.65
CA TRP A 25 14.31 0.50 21.33
C TRP A 25 14.29 2.00 21.66
N LEU A 26 14.46 2.86 20.66
CA LEU A 26 14.20 4.29 20.83
C LEU A 26 12.71 4.58 20.64
N VAL A 27 12.05 5.05 21.69
CA VAL A 27 10.59 5.24 21.72
C VAL A 27 10.27 6.69 22.03
N ASP A 28 9.57 7.35 21.11
CA ASP A 28 9.10 8.72 21.28
C ASP A 28 7.69 8.71 21.86
N ILE A 29 7.57 9.11 23.12
CA ILE A 29 6.32 9.07 23.89
C ILE A 29 5.54 10.39 23.86
N ARG A 30 5.98 11.35 23.03
CA ARG A 30 5.27 12.61 22.83
C ARG A 30 3.94 12.37 22.12
N GLU A 31 3.08 13.38 22.15
CA GLU A 31 1.82 13.35 21.42
C GLU A 31 2.04 13.55 19.91
N ALA A 32 1.05 13.18 19.10
CA ALA A 32 1.16 13.15 17.63
C ALA A 32 1.49 14.52 17.00
N ASP A 33 1.00 15.61 17.59
CA ASP A 33 1.26 16.99 17.19
C ASP A 33 2.70 17.44 17.48
N GLU A 34 3.28 16.97 18.58
CA GLU A 34 4.69 17.19 18.91
C GLU A 34 5.62 16.38 17.99
N ILE A 35 5.25 15.13 17.67
CA ILE A 35 6.01 14.24 16.78
C ILE A 35 5.97 14.74 15.33
N ALA A 36 4.86 15.34 14.91
CA ALA A 36 4.73 15.96 13.58
C ALA A 36 5.71 17.11 13.34
N GLN A 37 6.39 17.63 14.38
CA GLN A 37 7.43 18.65 14.27
C GLN A 37 8.85 18.07 14.15
N GLY A 38 8.97 16.75 14.11
CA GLY A 38 10.25 16.03 14.06
C GLY A 38 10.35 14.99 15.17
N THR A 39 11.00 13.86 14.89
CA THR A 39 11.36 12.79 15.83
C THR A 39 12.72 12.22 15.47
N PRO A 40 13.53 11.71 16.41
CA PRO A 40 14.82 11.11 16.08
C PRO A 40 14.72 10.03 15.00
N VAL A 41 15.71 9.98 14.09
CA VAL A 41 15.74 8.96 13.03
C VAL A 41 15.72 7.56 13.66
N GLY A 42 14.78 6.72 13.21
CA GLY A 42 14.60 5.36 13.73
C GLY A 42 13.86 5.25 15.07
N ALA A 43 13.40 6.37 15.65
CA ALA A 43 12.52 6.32 16.81
C ALA A 43 11.15 5.74 16.44
N ARG A 44 10.53 5.04 17.39
CA ARG A 44 9.19 4.47 17.29
C ARG A 44 8.20 5.38 18.02
N PRO A 45 7.30 6.08 17.31
CA PRO A 45 6.25 6.89 17.93
C PRO A 45 5.28 6.01 18.72
N MET A 46 5.27 6.15 20.05
CA MET A 46 4.33 5.46 20.93
C MET A 46 3.90 6.43 22.03
N GLY A 47 2.89 7.26 21.73
CA GLY A 47 2.37 8.23 22.69
C GLY A 47 2.09 7.61 24.05
N ARG A 48 2.25 8.40 25.12
CA ARG A 48 2.33 7.90 26.51
C ARG A 48 1.16 7.00 26.96
N GLY A 49 -0.04 7.23 26.44
CA GLY A 49 -1.21 6.41 26.76
C GLY A 49 -1.06 4.96 26.28
N PHE A 50 -1.23 4.00 27.19
CA PHE A 50 -1.09 2.56 26.93
C PHE A 50 0.27 2.13 26.37
N LEU A 51 1.34 2.85 26.74
CA LEU A 51 2.71 2.59 26.27
C LEU A 51 3.14 1.13 26.49
N GLU A 52 2.79 0.57 27.65
CA GLU A 52 3.15 -0.77 28.10
C GLU A 52 2.61 -1.84 27.13
N MET A 53 1.32 -1.72 26.80
CA MET A 53 0.61 -2.62 25.88
C MET A 53 1.15 -2.49 24.45
N ARG A 54 1.49 -1.26 24.02
CA ARG A 54 2.03 -0.99 22.69
C ARG A 54 3.44 -1.56 22.50
N LEU A 55 4.27 -1.53 23.53
CA LEU A 55 5.61 -2.14 23.51
C LEU A 55 5.52 -3.66 23.36
N GLU A 56 4.65 -4.31 24.14
CA GLU A 56 4.42 -5.74 24.06
C GLU A 56 3.88 -6.16 22.68
N GLN A 57 2.90 -5.43 22.14
CA GLN A 57 2.37 -5.66 20.80
C GLN A 57 3.41 -5.47 19.69
N ALA A 58 4.34 -4.54 19.87
CA ALA A 58 5.45 -4.33 18.95
C ALA A 58 6.52 -5.44 19.06
N GLY A 59 6.46 -6.28 20.09
CA GLY A 59 7.40 -7.38 20.30
C GLY A 59 8.63 -7.03 21.14
N ALA A 60 8.58 -5.94 21.93
CA ALA A 60 9.65 -5.62 22.85
C ALA A 60 9.67 -6.63 24.02
N ALA A 61 10.83 -7.22 24.29
CA ALA A 61 11.02 -8.12 25.43
C ALA A 61 11.39 -7.34 26.70
N ALA A 62 11.16 -7.94 27.88
CA ALA A 62 11.53 -7.34 29.17
C ALA A 62 13.04 -7.08 29.32
N ASP A 63 13.86 -7.73 28.48
CA ASP A 63 15.33 -7.69 28.51
C ASP A 63 15.90 -6.72 27.49
N ASP A 64 15.06 -6.22 26.58
CA ASP A 64 15.47 -5.24 25.60
C ASP A 64 15.81 -3.91 26.29
N THR A 65 16.85 -3.24 25.80
CA THR A 65 17.13 -1.86 26.18
C THR A 65 16.09 -0.93 25.57
N VAL A 66 15.31 -0.25 26.40
CA VAL A 66 14.25 0.70 25.99
C VAL A 66 14.66 2.12 26.37
N LEU A 67 14.79 2.99 25.37
CA LEU A 67 15.15 4.39 25.49
C LEU A 67 13.89 5.24 25.26
N LEU A 68 13.44 5.95 26.29
CA LEU A 68 12.25 6.80 26.21
C LEU A 68 12.62 8.26 25.98
N LEU A 69 11.99 8.87 24.99
CA LEU A 69 12.14 10.27 24.61
C LEU A 69 10.81 10.99 24.79
N CYS A 70 10.81 12.13 25.48
CA CYS A 70 9.71 13.10 25.43
C CYS A 70 10.24 14.48 25.00
N ALA A 71 9.48 15.57 25.15
CA ALA A 71 9.98 16.91 24.82
C ALA A 71 11.24 17.30 25.61
N SER A 72 11.19 17.25 26.95
CA SER A 72 12.24 17.78 27.83
C SER A 72 12.88 16.77 28.81
N GLY A 73 12.53 15.49 28.72
CA GLY A 73 13.02 14.40 29.58
C GLY A 73 12.19 14.09 30.85
N SER A 74 11.22 14.92 31.22
CA SER A 74 10.41 14.71 32.44
C SER A 74 9.37 13.61 32.29
N ARG A 75 8.59 13.59 31.19
CA ARG A 75 7.56 12.57 30.94
C ARG A 75 8.20 11.20 30.71
N SER A 76 9.31 11.15 29.98
CA SER A 76 10.04 9.92 29.69
C SER A 76 10.65 9.31 30.95
N LEU A 77 11.09 10.11 31.91
CA LEU A 77 11.60 9.60 33.19
C LEU A 77 10.51 8.92 34.02
N LEU A 78 9.31 9.52 34.09
CA LEU A 78 8.17 8.91 34.78
C LEU A 78 7.69 7.63 34.08
N ALA A 79 7.72 7.62 32.74
CA ALA A 79 7.41 6.44 31.95
C ALA A 79 8.41 5.31 32.17
N ALA A 80 9.70 5.65 32.31
CA ALA A 80 10.76 4.68 32.57
C ALA A 80 10.57 3.98 33.93
N ASP A 81 10.23 4.75 34.97
CA ASP A 81 9.94 4.20 36.31
C ASP A 81 8.75 3.23 36.28
N GLN A 82 7.67 3.60 35.59
CA GLN A 82 6.51 2.71 35.45
C GLN A 82 6.84 1.42 34.70
N LEU A 83 7.60 1.49 33.59
CA LEU A 83 8.01 0.28 32.86
C LEU A 83 8.95 -0.59 33.69
N GLY A 84 9.85 0.03 34.48
CA GLY A 84 10.70 -0.69 35.43
C GLY A 84 9.88 -1.46 36.48
N GLN A 85 8.83 -0.85 37.02
CA GLN A 85 7.90 -1.50 37.96
C GLN A 85 7.11 -2.66 37.33
N LEU A 86 6.98 -2.66 36.00
CA LEU A 86 6.33 -3.72 35.23
C LEU A 86 7.29 -4.81 34.74
N GLY A 87 8.58 -4.71 35.10
CA GLY A 87 9.57 -5.77 34.88
C GLY A 87 10.51 -5.55 33.69
N TYR A 88 10.43 -4.42 32.97
CA TYR A 88 11.45 -4.07 31.98
C TYR A 88 12.76 -3.74 32.68
N ARG A 89 13.84 -4.45 32.34
CA ARG A 89 15.09 -4.43 33.11
C ARG A 89 16.02 -3.28 32.77
N ASP A 90 16.01 -2.81 31.53
CA ASP A 90 16.89 -1.73 31.06
C ASP A 90 16.08 -0.63 30.36
N VAL A 91 15.41 0.21 31.15
CA VAL A 91 14.66 1.37 30.66
C VAL A 91 15.38 2.66 31.03
N ARG A 92 15.64 3.50 30.03
CA ARG A 92 16.40 4.75 30.20
C ARG A 92 15.62 5.93 29.66
N SER A 93 15.74 7.08 30.30
CA SER A 93 15.19 8.35 29.82
C SER A 93 16.27 9.14 29.08
N VAL A 94 15.94 9.70 27.92
CA VAL A 94 16.85 10.61 27.20
C VAL A 94 16.87 11.97 27.92
N ALA A 95 18.05 12.36 28.41
CA ALA A 95 18.29 13.60 29.11
C ALA A 95 17.94 14.80 28.23
N GLY A 96 17.07 15.69 28.74
CA GLY A 96 16.62 16.87 28.01
C GLY A 96 15.69 16.59 26.82
N GLY A 97 15.33 15.32 26.60
CA GLY A 97 14.36 14.92 25.59
C GLY A 97 14.73 15.31 24.16
N PHE A 98 13.70 15.56 23.34
CA PHE A 98 13.86 15.98 21.95
C PHE A 98 14.45 17.38 21.80
N ASP A 99 14.26 18.27 22.79
CA ASP A 99 14.89 19.60 22.76
C ASP A 99 16.41 19.47 22.81
N ALA A 100 16.94 18.70 23.76
CA ALA A 100 18.38 18.43 23.83
C ALA A 100 18.89 17.61 22.63
N TRP A 101 18.04 16.79 22.01
CA TRP A 101 18.39 16.07 20.76
C TRP A 101 18.66 17.04 19.62
N LYS A 102 17.78 18.04 19.43
CA LYS A 102 17.96 19.10 18.43
C LYS A 102 19.16 19.99 18.76
N ASP A 103 19.32 20.38 20.02
CA ASP A 103 20.45 21.21 20.46
C ASP A 103 21.80 20.52 20.25
N ALA A 104 21.85 19.20 20.35
CA ALA A 104 23.01 18.38 20.04
C ALA A 104 23.29 18.22 18.53
N GLY A 105 22.45 18.80 17.65
CA GLY A 105 22.59 18.71 16.20
C GLY A 105 22.41 17.29 15.64
N LEU A 106 21.74 16.40 16.37
CA LEU A 106 21.54 15.02 15.97
C LEU A 106 20.42 14.92 14.92
N ALA A 107 20.57 13.97 14.00
CA ALA A 107 19.60 13.73 12.95
C ALA A 107 18.21 13.40 13.53
N PHE A 108 17.20 14.02 12.95
CA PHE A 108 15.79 13.73 13.19
C PHE A 108 15.04 13.86 11.87
N ASP A 109 13.98 13.09 11.71
CA ASP A 109 13.07 13.17 10.57
C ASP A 109 11.76 13.78 11.01
N THR A 110 11.09 14.48 10.12
CA THR A 110 9.67 14.83 10.31
C THR A 110 8.88 13.64 9.79
N PRO A 111 8.34 12.76 10.65
CA PRO A 111 7.57 11.63 10.17
C PRO A 111 6.39 12.21 9.39
N ALA A 112 6.18 11.70 8.17
CA ALA A 112 5.05 12.07 7.38
C ALA A 112 3.81 11.50 8.09
N MET A 113 3.27 12.28 9.03
CA MET A 113 2.05 11.98 9.76
C MET A 113 0.88 12.36 8.86
N LEU A 114 -0.20 11.60 8.96
CA LEU A 114 -1.48 12.03 8.40
C LEU A 114 -1.85 13.37 9.04
N ASP A 115 -2.37 14.32 8.26
CA ASP A 115 -2.92 15.53 8.84
C ASP A 115 -4.29 15.24 9.49
N ALA A 116 -4.92 16.26 10.09
CA ALA A 116 -6.23 16.09 10.70
C ALA A 116 -7.34 15.72 9.69
N GLY A 117 -7.23 16.21 8.45
CA GLY A 117 -8.17 15.91 7.39
C GLY A 117 -8.07 14.47 6.93
N ASP A 118 -6.86 13.98 6.71
CA ASP A 118 -6.57 12.58 6.37
C ASP A 118 -7.01 11.63 7.48
N ARG A 119 -6.70 11.93 8.75
CA ARG A 119 -7.19 11.13 9.88
C ARG A 119 -8.71 11.06 9.92
N ALA A 120 -9.41 12.16 9.68
CA ALA A 120 -10.87 12.17 9.64
C ALA A 120 -11.42 11.34 8.46
N ARG A 121 -10.80 11.46 7.28
CA ARG A 121 -11.18 10.73 6.07
C ARG A 121 -10.97 9.21 6.21
N TYR A 122 -9.82 8.80 6.72
CA TYR A 122 -9.42 7.39 6.83
C TYR A 122 -9.73 6.77 8.19
N ALA A 123 -10.48 7.46 9.07
CA ALA A 123 -10.74 7.03 10.44
C ALA A 123 -11.19 5.57 10.58
N ARG A 124 -11.96 5.05 9.63
CA ARG A 124 -12.42 3.63 9.63
C ARG A 124 -11.35 2.64 9.22
N GLN A 125 -10.39 3.04 8.40
CA GLN A 125 -9.22 2.22 8.06
C GLN A 125 -8.21 2.23 9.20
N LEU A 126 -8.00 3.41 9.83
CA LEU A 126 -7.10 3.58 10.97
C LEU A 126 -7.49 2.72 12.19
N THR A 127 -8.76 2.37 12.35
CA THR A 127 -9.20 1.49 13.44
C THR A 127 -8.86 0.01 13.22
N LEU A 128 -8.50 -0.40 12.00
CA LEU A 128 -8.11 -1.79 11.72
C LEU A 128 -6.66 -2.02 12.17
N PRO A 129 -6.38 -3.00 13.05
CA PRO A 129 -5.02 -3.29 13.52
C PRO A 129 -4.03 -3.56 12.39
N GLU A 130 -4.49 -4.19 11.31
CA GLU A 130 -3.68 -4.54 10.13
C GLU A 130 -3.32 -3.33 9.26
N ILE A 131 -4.03 -2.21 9.43
CA ILE A 131 -3.75 -0.94 8.72
C ILE A 131 -3.16 0.05 9.72
N GLY A 132 -3.97 0.61 10.62
CA GLY A 132 -3.53 1.67 11.53
C GLY A 132 -2.88 2.87 10.82
N GLU A 133 -2.22 3.72 11.58
CA GLU A 133 -1.47 4.87 11.04
C GLU A 133 -0.30 4.40 10.14
N ALA A 134 0.36 3.30 10.49
CA ALA A 134 1.51 2.79 9.74
C ALA A 134 1.11 2.27 8.34
N GLY A 135 0.05 1.48 8.25
CA GLY A 135 -0.49 1.00 6.98
C GLY A 135 -1.06 2.13 6.14
N GLN A 136 -1.76 3.08 6.73
CA GLN A 136 -2.27 4.24 6.00
C GLN A 136 -1.13 5.13 5.47
N THR A 137 -0.03 5.25 6.21
CA THR A 137 1.21 5.90 5.75
C THR A 137 1.80 5.16 4.55
N LYS A 138 1.88 3.82 4.59
CA LYS A 138 2.30 3.02 3.43
C LYS A 138 1.41 3.24 2.21
N LEU A 139 0.09 3.31 2.38
CA LEU A 139 -0.82 3.63 1.28
C LEU A 139 -0.54 5.01 0.70
N ARG A 140 -0.39 6.03 1.55
CA ARG A 140 -0.06 7.40 1.10
C ARG A 140 1.29 7.46 0.36
N ASP A 141 2.27 6.65 0.74
CA ASP A 141 3.58 6.70 0.11
C ASP A 141 3.66 5.81 -1.15
N ALA A 142 2.65 4.96 -1.39
CA ALA A 142 2.60 4.01 -2.48
C ALA A 142 2.28 4.64 -3.85
N ARG A 143 2.92 4.06 -4.88
CA ARG A 143 2.74 4.35 -6.30
C ARG A 143 2.16 3.14 -7.02
N VAL A 144 0.94 3.27 -7.51
CA VAL A 144 0.24 2.21 -8.24
C VAL A 144 0.08 2.59 -9.71
N LEU A 145 0.49 1.69 -10.59
CA LEU A 145 0.19 1.75 -12.01
C LEU A 145 -1.08 0.95 -12.29
N LEU A 146 -2.09 1.61 -12.84
CA LEU A 146 -3.35 1.01 -13.26
C LEU A 146 -3.44 0.99 -14.79
N ILE A 147 -3.49 -0.21 -15.35
CA ILE A 147 -3.64 -0.40 -16.79
C ILE A 147 -5.12 -0.57 -17.14
N GLY A 148 -5.65 0.39 -17.89
CA GLY A 148 -7.04 0.47 -18.30
C GLY A 148 -7.92 1.16 -17.26
N ALA A 149 -8.71 2.14 -17.70
CA ALA A 149 -9.75 2.82 -16.92
C ALA A 149 -11.16 2.23 -17.21
N GLY A 150 -11.20 1.01 -17.75
CA GLY A 150 -12.42 0.33 -18.17
C GLY A 150 -13.24 -0.29 -17.03
N GLY A 151 -13.91 -1.42 -17.31
CA GLY A 151 -14.85 -2.03 -16.36
C GLY A 151 -14.18 -2.57 -15.09
N LEU A 152 -12.95 -3.09 -15.19
CA LEU A 152 -12.15 -3.56 -14.06
C LEU A 152 -11.42 -2.39 -13.40
N GLY A 153 -10.79 -1.53 -14.21
CA GLY A 153 -10.04 -0.39 -13.72
C GLY A 153 -10.88 0.65 -12.99
N SER A 154 -12.13 0.86 -13.40
CA SER A 154 -13.06 1.81 -12.76
C SER A 154 -13.22 1.57 -11.25
N PRO A 155 -13.75 0.42 -10.78
CA PRO A 155 -13.87 0.15 -9.36
C PRO A 155 -12.50 0.06 -8.67
N ALA A 156 -11.47 -0.48 -9.34
CA ALA A 156 -10.14 -0.57 -8.76
C ALA A 156 -9.59 0.81 -8.39
N ALA A 157 -9.61 1.75 -9.34
CA ALA A 157 -9.15 3.12 -9.14
C ALA A 157 -9.95 3.85 -8.06
N LEU A 158 -11.28 3.70 -8.07
CA LEU A 158 -12.17 4.35 -7.09
C LEU A 158 -11.84 3.91 -5.65
N TYR A 159 -11.65 2.60 -5.43
CA TYR A 159 -11.34 2.08 -4.10
C TYR A 159 -9.91 2.39 -3.66
N LEU A 160 -8.92 2.37 -4.56
CA LEU A 160 -7.54 2.77 -4.24
C LEU A 160 -7.46 4.26 -3.88
N ALA A 161 -8.15 5.10 -4.66
CA ALA A 161 -8.22 6.53 -4.37
C ALA A 161 -8.92 6.81 -3.04
N ALA A 162 -10.05 6.14 -2.77
CA ALA A 162 -10.75 6.24 -1.50
C ALA A 162 -9.93 5.70 -0.32
N ALA A 163 -9.08 4.70 -0.56
CA ALA A 163 -8.16 4.13 0.43
C ALA A 163 -6.95 5.04 0.71
N GLY A 164 -6.72 6.07 -0.10
CA GLY A 164 -5.62 7.00 0.10
C GLY A 164 -4.28 6.50 -0.45
N VAL A 165 -4.31 5.69 -1.53
CA VAL A 165 -3.09 5.41 -2.30
C VAL A 165 -2.55 6.70 -2.89
N GLY A 166 -1.34 7.10 -2.49
CA GLY A 166 -0.87 8.47 -2.72
C GLY A 166 -0.63 8.84 -4.16
N LYS A 167 -0.20 7.90 -5.00
CA LYS A 167 -0.04 8.13 -6.44
C LYS A 167 -0.67 7.01 -7.25
N ILE A 168 -1.61 7.37 -8.13
CA ILE A 168 -2.22 6.44 -9.08
C ILE A 168 -1.92 6.93 -10.50
N THR A 169 -1.10 6.17 -11.22
CA THR A 169 -0.84 6.39 -12.65
C THR A 169 -1.81 5.55 -13.47
N ILE A 170 -2.62 6.17 -14.31
CA ILE A 170 -3.65 5.49 -15.10
C ILE A 170 -3.26 5.53 -16.57
N VAL A 171 -3.14 4.35 -17.20
CA VAL A 171 -2.81 4.23 -18.62
C VAL A 171 -4.02 3.71 -19.38
N ASP A 172 -4.55 4.50 -20.29
CA ASP A 172 -5.62 4.09 -21.21
C ASP A 172 -5.53 4.94 -22.48
N HIS A 173 -5.86 4.37 -23.62
CA HIS A 173 -5.80 5.01 -24.93
C HIS A 173 -7.18 5.37 -25.48
N ASP A 174 -8.24 4.87 -24.87
CA ASP A 174 -9.61 5.05 -25.36
C ASP A 174 -10.21 6.37 -24.92
N THR A 175 -11.29 6.75 -25.60
CA THR A 175 -12.23 7.79 -25.16
C THR A 175 -13.48 7.16 -24.52
N VAL A 176 -14.19 7.94 -23.71
CA VAL A 176 -15.44 7.52 -23.07
C VAL A 176 -16.53 7.39 -24.13
N ASP A 177 -17.14 6.22 -24.22
CA ASP A 177 -18.29 5.97 -25.09
C ASP A 177 -19.57 5.69 -24.29
N ARG A 178 -20.75 6.00 -24.86
CA ARG A 178 -22.04 5.75 -24.20
C ARG A 178 -22.24 4.28 -23.84
N SER A 179 -21.81 3.35 -24.69
CA SER A 179 -21.89 1.90 -24.46
C SER A 179 -21.03 1.42 -23.30
N ASN A 180 -20.14 2.25 -22.78
CA ASN A 180 -19.25 1.91 -21.68
C ASN A 180 -19.91 2.15 -20.30
N LEU A 181 -20.86 3.07 -20.23
CA LEU A 181 -21.36 3.63 -18.96
C LEU A 181 -22.12 2.63 -18.08
N HIS A 182 -22.60 1.52 -18.63
CA HIS A 182 -23.26 0.47 -17.84
C HIS A 182 -22.28 -0.34 -16.95
N ARG A 183 -20.96 -0.23 -17.18
CA ARG A 183 -19.93 -1.00 -16.46
C ARG A 183 -18.70 -0.18 -16.03
N GLN A 184 -18.44 0.96 -16.68
CA GLN A 184 -17.29 1.81 -16.38
C GLN A 184 -17.73 2.96 -15.46
N ILE A 185 -17.97 2.60 -14.19
CA ILE A 185 -18.61 3.47 -13.20
C ILE A 185 -17.77 4.69 -12.78
N ILE A 186 -16.53 4.82 -13.26
CA ILE A 186 -15.71 6.02 -13.05
C ILE A 186 -16.08 7.16 -14.01
N HIS A 187 -16.71 6.85 -15.15
CA HIS A 187 -17.09 7.80 -16.18
C HIS A 187 -18.55 8.25 -16.06
N ARG A 188 -18.89 9.38 -16.69
CA ARG A 188 -20.23 9.98 -16.66
C ARG A 188 -20.71 10.31 -18.07
N GLU A 189 -22.02 10.43 -18.23
CA GLU A 189 -22.68 10.89 -19.47
C GLU A 189 -22.05 12.19 -20.00
N ALA A 190 -21.76 13.14 -19.12
CA ALA A 190 -21.15 14.43 -19.45
C ALA A 190 -19.70 14.33 -19.95
N THR A 191 -19.05 13.18 -19.82
CA THR A 191 -17.64 12.97 -20.23
C THR A 191 -17.50 12.14 -21.51
N ILE A 192 -18.61 11.80 -22.18
CA ILE A 192 -18.57 11.11 -23.48
C ILE A 192 -17.69 11.89 -24.47
N GLY A 193 -16.82 11.18 -25.18
CA GLY A 193 -15.86 11.74 -26.14
C GLY A 193 -14.54 12.22 -25.53
N GLN A 194 -14.44 12.35 -24.20
CA GLN A 194 -13.19 12.70 -23.53
C GLN A 194 -12.27 11.48 -23.41
N PRO A 195 -10.93 11.64 -23.38
CA PRO A 195 -10.02 10.55 -23.05
C PRO A 195 -10.37 9.93 -21.69
N LYS A 196 -10.42 8.59 -21.61
CA LYS A 196 -10.84 7.88 -20.39
C LYS A 196 -9.95 8.25 -19.20
N VAL A 197 -8.63 8.35 -19.40
CA VAL A 197 -7.71 8.73 -18.32
C VAL A 197 -7.99 10.12 -17.75
N ARG A 198 -8.45 11.07 -18.59
CA ARG A 198 -8.81 12.43 -18.14
C ARG A 198 -10.13 12.45 -17.39
N SER A 199 -11.13 11.73 -17.91
CA SER A 199 -12.41 11.53 -17.21
C SER A 199 -12.20 10.85 -15.84
N ALA A 200 -11.37 9.81 -15.79
CA ALA A 200 -10.99 9.13 -14.57
C ALA A 200 -10.27 10.05 -13.59
N MET A 201 -9.25 10.80 -14.05
CA MET A 201 -8.53 11.78 -13.23
C MET A 201 -9.49 12.76 -12.56
N ALA A 202 -10.41 13.37 -13.33
CA ALA A 202 -11.38 14.32 -12.78
C ALA A 202 -12.25 13.70 -11.68
N THR A 203 -12.76 12.48 -11.91
CA THR A 203 -13.55 11.75 -10.90
C THR A 203 -12.74 11.46 -9.63
N LEU A 204 -11.50 10.98 -9.77
CA LEU A 204 -10.67 10.57 -8.63
C LEU A 204 -10.15 11.76 -7.82
N THR A 205 -9.74 12.84 -8.48
CA THR A 205 -9.37 14.09 -7.81
C THR A 205 -10.57 14.69 -7.05
N GLY A 206 -11.77 14.60 -7.62
CA GLY A 206 -13.00 15.00 -6.93
C GLY A 206 -13.35 14.11 -5.72
N LEU A 207 -13.00 12.82 -5.78
CA LEU A 207 -13.20 11.86 -4.68
C LEU A 207 -12.19 12.07 -3.54
N ASN A 208 -10.91 12.21 -3.89
CA ASN A 208 -9.83 12.40 -2.95
C ASN A 208 -8.78 13.39 -3.50
N PRO A 209 -8.81 14.66 -3.07
CA PRO A 209 -7.87 15.67 -3.56
C PRO A 209 -6.47 15.58 -2.94
N ALA A 210 -6.27 14.72 -1.93
CA ALA A 210 -4.98 14.56 -1.24
C ALA A 210 -3.98 13.65 -1.97
N ILE A 211 -4.42 12.97 -3.04
CA ILE A 211 -3.60 12.03 -3.80
C ILE A 211 -3.26 12.58 -5.19
N GLU A 212 -2.15 12.12 -5.74
CA GLU A 212 -1.70 12.44 -7.09
C GLU A 212 -2.30 11.45 -8.10
N ILE A 213 -3.00 11.95 -9.12
CA ILE A 213 -3.49 11.14 -10.23
C ILE A 213 -2.75 11.54 -11.51
N VAL A 214 -2.07 10.58 -12.14
CA VAL A 214 -1.27 10.81 -13.35
C VAL A 214 -1.92 10.10 -14.54
N PRO A 215 -2.60 10.83 -15.45
CA PRO A 215 -3.17 10.24 -16.66
C PRO A 215 -2.12 10.08 -17.76
N ILE A 216 -2.05 8.90 -18.37
CA ILE A 216 -1.22 8.61 -19.53
C ILE A 216 -2.10 8.11 -20.67
N GLU A 217 -2.24 8.94 -21.70
CA GLU A 217 -2.98 8.63 -22.93
C GLU A 217 -2.11 7.81 -23.87
N ALA A 218 -1.96 6.51 -23.59
CA ALA A 218 -1.12 5.62 -24.38
C ALA A 218 -1.67 4.20 -24.44
N ARG A 219 -1.41 3.53 -25.57
CA ARG A 219 -1.63 2.09 -25.69
C ARG A 219 -0.40 1.38 -25.13
N VAL A 220 -0.62 0.44 -24.22
CA VAL A 220 0.46 -0.39 -23.69
C VAL A 220 0.98 -1.35 -24.77
N SER A 221 2.30 -1.41 -24.91
CA SER A 221 3.01 -2.30 -25.82
C SER A 221 4.30 -2.81 -25.17
N PRO A 222 4.97 -3.81 -25.76
CA PRO A 222 6.29 -4.23 -25.30
C PRO A 222 7.32 -3.09 -25.26
N ASP A 223 7.19 -2.09 -26.15
CA ASP A 223 8.13 -0.99 -26.28
C ASP A 223 8.06 0.01 -25.13
N ASN A 224 6.90 0.16 -24.47
CA ASN A 224 6.70 1.14 -23.39
C ASN A 224 6.41 0.52 -22.01
N ALA A 225 6.07 -0.77 -21.92
CA ALA A 225 5.71 -1.40 -20.66
C ALA A 225 6.82 -1.30 -19.61
N GLY A 226 8.10 -1.39 -20.03
CA GLY A 226 9.23 -1.18 -19.14
C GLY A 226 9.22 0.20 -18.50
N GLU A 227 9.11 1.26 -19.28
CA GLU A 227 9.11 2.62 -18.76
C GLU A 227 7.90 2.90 -17.84
N LEU A 228 6.74 2.32 -18.16
CA LEU A 228 5.52 2.48 -17.36
C LEU A 228 5.64 1.83 -15.98
N VAL A 229 6.23 0.63 -15.89
CA VAL A 229 6.38 -0.14 -14.64
C VAL A 229 7.50 0.44 -13.76
N ALA A 230 8.44 1.19 -14.33
CA ALA A 230 9.59 1.72 -13.61
C ALA A 230 9.19 2.63 -12.44
N GLY A 231 9.70 2.30 -11.24
CA GLY A 231 9.48 3.07 -10.02
C GLY A 231 8.09 2.93 -9.41
N GLN A 232 7.27 1.98 -9.87
CA GLN A 232 5.98 1.65 -9.28
C GLN A 232 6.15 0.60 -8.17
N ASP A 233 5.35 0.71 -7.12
CA ASP A 233 5.35 -0.27 -6.02
C ASP A 233 4.47 -1.49 -6.37
N LEU A 234 3.44 -1.27 -7.19
CA LEU A 234 2.48 -2.29 -7.60
C LEU A 234 1.84 -1.95 -8.96
N VAL A 235 1.53 -2.97 -9.75
CA VAL A 235 0.75 -2.83 -10.99
C VAL A 235 -0.58 -3.56 -10.88
N ILE A 236 -1.64 -2.95 -11.40
CA ILE A 236 -2.97 -3.56 -11.57
C ILE A 236 -3.28 -3.65 -13.06
N ASP A 237 -3.53 -4.86 -13.54
CA ASP A 237 -3.94 -5.12 -14.91
C ASP A 237 -5.46 -5.20 -15.02
N GLY A 238 -6.07 -4.10 -15.47
CA GLY A 238 -7.47 -4.00 -15.88
C GLY A 238 -7.65 -3.96 -17.39
N SER A 239 -6.64 -4.36 -18.18
CA SER A 239 -6.69 -4.37 -19.64
C SER A 239 -7.63 -5.43 -20.19
N ASP A 240 -8.06 -5.28 -21.43
CA ASP A 240 -8.99 -6.19 -22.10
C ASP A 240 -8.39 -6.92 -23.31
N ASN A 241 -7.07 -6.79 -23.51
CA ASN A 241 -6.37 -7.38 -24.66
C ASN A 241 -5.08 -8.08 -24.25
N PHE A 242 -4.75 -9.17 -24.93
CA PHE A 242 -3.59 -10.00 -24.58
C PHE A 242 -2.26 -9.26 -24.70
N THR A 243 -2.06 -8.42 -25.72
CA THR A 243 -0.79 -7.70 -25.94
C THR A 243 -0.37 -6.91 -24.70
N ALA A 244 -1.29 -6.14 -24.10
CA ALA A 244 -1.02 -5.40 -22.88
C ALA A 244 -0.69 -6.33 -21.69
N ARG A 245 -1.45 -7.42 -21.52
CA ARG A 245 -1.26 -8.38 -20.41
C ARG A 245 0.13 -9.02 -20.43
N TYR A 246 0.58 -9.50 -21.59
CA TYR A 246 1.91 -10.09 -21.72
C TYR A 246 3.01 -9.05 -21.56
N ALA A 247 2.88 -7.87 -22.18
CA ALA A 247 3.89 -6.81 -22.05
C ALA A 247 4.07 -6.34 -20.59
N ILE A 248 2.97 -6.14 -19.87
CA ILE A 248 3.00 -5.73 -18.46
C ILE A 248 3.52 -6.84 -17.56
N ASN A 249 3.11 -8.09 -17.78
CA ASN A 249 3.69 -9.22 -17.05
C ASN A 249 5.21 -9.23 -17.17
N ASP A 250 5.72 -9.19 -18.40
CA ASP A 250 7.15 -9.34 -18.67
C ASP A 250 7.94 -8.17 -18.05
N ALA A 251 7.41 -6.95 -18.14
CA ALA A 251 7.97 -5.77 -17.48
C ALA A 251 7.96 -5.88 -15.95
N CYS A 252 6.85 -6.33 -15.35
CA CYS A 252 6.72 -6.55 -13.90
C CYS A 252 7.74 -7.59 -13.40
N VAL A 253 7.93 -8.70 -14.12
CA VAL A 253 8.95 -9.70 -13.76
C VAL A 253 10.35 -9.08 -13.82
N ALA A 254 10.69 -8.42 -14.94
CA ALA A 254 12.00 -7.81 -15.13
C ALA A 254 12.36 -6.77 -14.06
N GLN A 255 11.37 -6.01 -13.60
CA GLN A 255 11.55 -4.94 -12.62
C GLN A 255 11.23 -5.35 -11.19
N ARG A 256 10.84 -6.62 -10.99
CA ARG A 256 10.48 -7.19 -9.70
C ARG A 256 9.33 -6.44 -9.02
N VAL A 257 8.35 -5.99 -9.80
CA VAL A 257 7.13 -5.35 -9.31
C VAL A 257 6.00 -6.39 -9.29
N ALA A 258 5.20 -6.42 -8.23
CA ALA A 258 4.07 -7.33 -8.14
C ALA A 258 2.94 -6.90 -9.09
N LEU A 259 2.20 -7.88 -9.62
CA LEU A 259 1.12 -7.65 -10.59
C LEU A 259 -0.20 -8.25 -10.05
N VAL A 260 -1.22 -7.41 -9.90
CA VAL A 260 -2.59 -7.81 -9.59
C VAL A 260 -3.38 -7.95 -10.89
N TYR A 261 -3.54 -9.19 -11.34
CA TYR A 261 -4.25 -9.55 -12.55
C TYR A 261 -5.77 -9.65 -12.31
N GLY A 262 -6.54 -9.18 -13.29
CA GLY A 262 -7.99 -9.38 -13.34
C GLY A 262 -8.47 -9.67 -14.76
N ALA A 263 -9.43 -10.57 -14.88
CA ALA A 263 -10.12 -10.84 -16.14
C ALA A 263 -11.58 -11.23 -15.92
N VAL A 264 -12.40 -11.00 -16.94
CA VAL A 264 -13.81 -11.38 -16.96
C VAL A 264 -14.19 -11.97 -18.31
N GLU A 265 -15.13 -12.89 -18.29
CA GLU A 265 -15.77 -13.44 -19.47
C GLU A 265 -17.22 -13.78 -19.12
N ARG A 266 -18.20 -13.07 -19.68
CA ARG A 266 -19.64 -13.28 -19.43
C ARG A 266 -20.00 -13.23 -17.92
N PHE A 267 -20.17 -14.42 -17.31
CA PHE A 267 -20.53 -14.64 -15.90
C PHE A 267 -19.35 -15.17 -15.06
N SER A 268 -18.16 -15.16 -15.64
CA SER A 268 -16.94 -15.65 -15.02
C SER A 268 -15.99 -14.51 -14.73
N GLY A 269 -15.29 -14.57 -13.60
CA GLY A 269 -14.25 -13.64 -13.19
C GLY A 269 -13.00 -14.36 -12.69
N GLN A 270 -11.86 -13.70 -12.81
CA GLN A 270 -10.57 -14.19 -12.33
C GLN A 270 -9.79 -13.06 -11.68
N VAL A 271 -9.14 -13.35 -10.55
CA VAL A 271 -8.19 -12.45 -9.88
C VAL A 271 -6.98 -13.26 -9.43
N ALA A 272 -5.78 -12.77 -9.70
CA ALA A 272 -4.54 -13.38 -9.21
C ALA A 272 -3.54 -12.31 -8.83
N VAL A 273 -2.63 -12.64 -7.92
CA VAL A 273 -1.46 -11.80 -7.64
C VAL A 273 -0.21 -12.58 -8.04
N PHE A 274 0.55 -12.02 -8.96
CA PHE A 274 1.88 -12.49 -9.30
C PHE A 274 2.91 -11.72 -8.44
N PRO A 275 3.78 -12.42 -7.68
CA PRO A 275 4.68 -11.78 -6.74
C PRO A 275 5.73 -10.89 -7.43
N ALA A 276 6.29 -9.97 -6.65
CA ALA A 276 7.52 -9.27 -7.00
C ALA A 276 8.63 -10.28 -7.34
N GLY A 277 9.15 -10.24 -8.56
CA GLY A 277 10.13 -11.21 -9.08
C GLY A 277 9.52 -12.36 -9.90
N GLY A 278 8.19 -12.46 -9.96
CA GLY A 278 7.51 -13.19 -11.03
C GLY A 278 7.48 -14.72 -10.94
N GLN A 279 7.66 -15.34 -9.78
CA GLN A 279 7.58 -16.80 -9.66
C GLN A 279 6.41 -17.21 -8.74
N PRO A 280 5.27 -17.70 -9.30
CA PRO A 280 4.91 -17.80 -10.73
C PRO A 280 4.58 -16.44 -11.37
N CYS A 281 4.66 -16.34 -12.71
CA CYS A 281 4.18 -15.17 -13.47
C CYS A 281 2.96 -15.53 -14.33
N TYR A 282 2.38 -14.53 -15.01
CA TYR A 282 1.25 -14.73 -15.92
C TYR A 282 1.55 -15.79 -16.99
N ARG A 283 2.79 -15.85 -17.50
CA ARG A 283 3.21 -16.87 -18.48
C ARG A 283 3.33 -18.28 -17.92
N CYS A 284 3.44 -18.46 -16.60
CA CYS A 284 3.30 -19.79 -16.00
C CYS A 284 1.87 -20.30 -16.11
N LEU A 285 0.89 -19.40 -16.04
CA LEU A 285 -0.53 -19.72 -16.18
C LEU A 285 -0.96 -19.82 -17.66
N PHE A 286 -0.51 -18.88 -18.51
CA PHE A 286 -0.82 -18.82 -19.93
C PHE A 286 0.49 -18.61 -20.73
N ALA A 287 1.06 -19.70 -21.26
CA ALA A 287 2.40 -19.67 -21.87
C ALA A 287 2.54 -18.67 -23.02
N GLU A 288 1.56 -18.67 -23.94
CA GLU A 288 1.54 -17.84 -25.14
C GLU A 288 0.17 -17.24 -25.37
N ALA A 289 0.15 -16.05 -25.98
CA ALA A 289 -1.09 -15.40 -26.36
C ALA A 289 -1.85 -16.28 -27.37
N PRO A 290 -3.17 -16.42 -27.22
CA PRO A 290 -3.95 -17.10 -28.25
C PRO A 290 -3.84 -16.34 -29.58
N PRO A 291 -3.97 -17.02 -30.73
CA PRO A 291 -3.89 -16.37 -32.05
C PRO A 291 -4.83 -15.17 -32.17
N ALA A 292 -4.41 -14.13 -32.89
CA ALA A 292 -5.24 -12.94 -33.08
C ALA A 292 -6.61 -13.30 -33.65
N GLY A 293 -7.68 -12.87 -32.97
CA GLY A 293 -9.06 -13.15 -33.36
C GLY A 293 -9.62 -14.52 -32.91
N SER A 294 -8.85 -15.35 -32.20
CA SER A 294 -9.35 -16.66 -31.74
C SER A 294 -10.16 -16.62 -30.44
N ALA A 295 -10.24 -15.46 -29.78
CA ALA A 295 -11.04 -15.26 -28.58
C ALA A 295 -11.81 -13.93 -28.71
N PRO A 296 -13.12 -13.91 -28.42
CA PRO A 296 -13.91 -12.70 -28.49
C PRO A 296 -13.49 -11.73 -27.37
N THR A 297 -13.55 -10.44 -27.66
CA THR A 297 -13.37 -9.40 -26.63
C THR A 297 -14.57 -9.38 -25.68
N CYS A 298 -14.41 -8.76 -24.51
CA CYS A 298 -15.54 -8.51 -23.60
C CYS A 298 -16.69 -7.74 -24.27
N ALA A 299 -16.37 -6.87 -25.24
CA ALA A 299 -17.35 -6.13 -26.02
C ALA A 299 -18.17 -7.02 -26.97
N GLU A 300 -17.54 -8.07 -27.51
CA GLU A 300 -18.18 -9.03 -28.43
C GLU A 300 -18.98 -10.11 -27.69
N ALA A 301 -18.47 -10.59 -26.56
CA ALA A 301 -19.12 -11.66 -25.78
C ALA A 301 -20.28 -11.17 -24.89
N GLY A 302 -20.31 -9.87 -24.58
CA GLY A 302 -21.24 -9.26 -23.62
C GLY A 302 -20.87 -9.55 -22.16
N VAL A 303 -21.14 -8.58 -21.27
CA VAL A 303 -20.83 -8.71 -19.83
C VAL A 303 -21.85 -7.95 -18.97
N ILE A 304 -22.28 -8.54 -17.86
CA ILE A 304 -23.07 -7.83 -16.83
C ILE A 304 -22.12 -6.92 -16.07
N GLY A 305 -22.39 -5.62 -16.02
CA GLY A 305 -21.47 -4.62 -15.47
C GLY A 305 -21.03 -4.87 -14.02
N ALA A 306 -21.84 -5.57 -13.22
CA ALA A 306 -21.48 -5.97 -11.86
C ALA A 306 -20.31 -6.97 -11.80
N VAL A 307 -20.12 -7.82 -12.82
CA VAL A 307 -19.05 -8.82 -12.85
C VAL A 307 -17.64 -8.19 -12.89
N PRO A 308 -17.32 -7.30 -13.84
CA PRO A 308 -16.06 -6.55 -13.79
C PRO A 308 -16.00 -5.62 -12.58
N GLY A 309 -17.14 -5.14 -12.08
CA GLY A 309 -17.27 -4.44 -10.80
C GLY A 309 -16.68 -5.23 -9.62
N LEU A 310 -17.10 -6.49 -9.47
CA LEU A 310 -16.61 -7.40 -8.44
C LEU A 310 -15.11 -7.68 -8.60
N VAL A 311 -14.68 -8.04 -9.82
CA VAL A 311 -13.28 -8.37 -10.11
C VAL A 311 -12.36 -7.19 -9.82
N GLY A 312 -12.68 -5.99 -10.30
CA GLY A 312 -11.85 -4.81 -10.04
C GLY A 312 -11.86 -4.36 -8.58
N THR A 313 -12.96 -4.58 -7.85
CA THR A 313 -12.99 -4.36 -6.39
C THR A 313 -12.05 -5.32 -5.66
N LEU A 314 -12.03 -6.60 -6.07
CA LEU A 314 -11.10 -7.58 -5.52
C LEU A 314 -9.64 -7.25 -5.88
N GLN A 315 -9.38 -6.72 -7.08
CA GLN A 315 -8.04 -6.21 -7.44
C GLN A 315 -7.59 -5.09 -6.50
N ALA A 316 -8.46 -4.10 -6.22
CA ALA A 316 -8.14 -3.05 -5.26
C ALA A 316 -7.92 -3.58 -3.84
N LEU A 317 -8.73 -4.55 -3.40
CA LEU A 317 -8.55 -5.18 -2.10
C LEU A 317 -7.19 -5.86 -1.98
N GLU A 318 -6.80 -6.68 -2.97
CA GLU A 318 -5.49 -7.33 -2.95
C GLU A 318 -4.34 -6.32 -3.05
N ALA A 319 -4.50 -5.26 -3.83
CA ALA A 319 -3.52 -4.18 -3.89
C ALA A 319 -3.31 -3.51 -2.53
N ILE A 320 -4.38 -3.15 -1.82
CA ILE A 320 -4.30 -2.56 -0.48
C ILE A 320 -3.60 -3.52 0.49
N LYS A 321 -4.00 -4.80 0.49
CA LYS A 321 -3.39 -5.83 1.35
C LYS A 321 -1.89 -5.98 1.11
N LEU A 322 -1.46 -5.97 -0.15
CA LEU A 322 -0.04 -6.04 -0.53
C LEU A 322 0.71 -4.80 -0.05
N LEU A 323 0.19 -3.60 -0.33
CA LEU A 323 0.85 -2.34 0.02
C LEU A 323 1.02 -2.15 1.52
N VAL A 324 0.04 -2.57 2.34
CA VAL A 324 0.15 -2.48 3.79
C VAL A 324 0.99 -3.62 4.41
N GLY A 325 1.24 -4.70 3.66
CA GLY A 325 2.05 -5.84 4.08
C GLY A 325 1.28 -6.95 4.81
N MET A 326 -0.01 -7.13 4.50
CA MET A 326 -0.78 -8.26 5.03
C MET A 326 -0.28 -9.58 4.43
N GLN A 327 -0.29 -10.64 5.24
CA GLN A 327 0.29 -11.93 4.87
C GLN A 327 -0.63 -12.76 3.96
N ASP A 328 -1.93 -12.83 4.28
CA ASP A 328 -2.88 -13.66 3.52
C ASP A 328 -3.39 -12.94 2.27
N THR A 329 -2.63 -12.99 1.18
CA THR A 329 -2.93 -12.37 -0.13
C THR A 329 -3.03 -13.41 -1.23
N LEU A 330 -3.65 -13.10 -2.37
CA LEU A 330 -3.71 -13.97 -3.54
C LEU A 330 -2.35 -14.18 -4.24
N THR A 331 -1.23 -13.86 -3.58
CA THR A 331 0.11 -14.09 -4.10
C THR A 331 0.28 -15.57 -4.47
N ALA A 332 0.65 -15.83 -5.72
CA ALA A 332 0.75 -17.18 -6.30
C ALA A 332 -0.56 -17.99 -6.25
N ARG A 333 -1.72 -17.32 -6.23
CA ARG A 333 -3.04 -17.95 -6.20
C ARG A 333 -3.96 -17.32 -7.24
N LEU A 334 -4.81 -18.13 -7.86
CA LEU A 334 -5.87 -17.71 -8.76
C LEU A 334 -7.24 -17.91 -8.10
N LEU A 335 -7.92 -16.81 -7.82
CA LEU A 335 -9.33 -16.80 -7.45
C LEU A 335 -10.18 -16.80 -8.71
N THR A 336 -11.05 -17.79 -8.84
CA THR A 336 -12.05 -17.90 -9.91
C THR A 336 -13.44 -17.68 -9.35
N LEU A 337 -14.27 -16.93 -10.10
CA LEU A 337 -15.65 -16.61 -9.76
C LEU A 337 -16.55 -17.14 -10.88
N ASP A 338 -17.48 -18.04 -10.55
CA ASP A 338 -18.67 -18.33 -11.36
C ASP A 338 -19.84 -17.62 -10.67
N VAL A 339 -20.17 -16.41 -11.16
CA VAL A 339 -21.22 -15.58 -10.54
C VAL A 339 -22.62 -16.07 -10.90
N GLN A 340 -22.75 -16.88 -11.96
CA GLN A 340 -24.04 -17.48 -12.31
C GLN A 340 -24.45 -18.52 -11.26
N ARG A 341 -23.50 -19.29 -10.74
CA ARG A 341 -23.73 -20.32 -9.72
C ARG A 341 -23.29 -19.91 -8.31
N GLN A 342 -22.78 -18.69 -8.14
CA GLN A 342 -22.21 -18.19 -6.90
C GLN A 342 -21.11 -19.11 -6.33
N ARG A 343 -20.22 -19.60 -7.21
CA ARG A 343 -19.11 -20.48 -6.82
C ARG A 343 -17.78 -19.75 -6.94
N TRP A 344 -17.02 -19.78 -5.85
CA TRP A 344 -15.73 -19.12 -5.73
C TRP A 344 -14.69 -20.18 -5.39
N ARG A 345 -13.59 -20.24 -6.14
CA ARG A 345 -12.55 -21.25 -5.93
C ARG A 345 -11.18 -20.61 -6.05
N THR A 346 -10.33 -20.92 -5.09
CA THR A 346 -8.91 -20.53 -5.10
C THR A 346 -8.07 -21.71 -5.53
N LEU A 347 -7.19 -21.49 -6.49
CA LEU A 347 -6.24 -22.46 -7.03
C LEU A 347 -4.83 -21.96 -6.73
N ASN A 348 -3.94 -22.85 -6.30
CA ASN A 348 -2.52 -22.51 -6.19
C ASN A 348 -1.89 -22.51 -7.58
N LEU A 349 -1.04 -21.53 -7.85
CA LEU A 349 -0.28 -21.41 -9.08
C LEU A 349 1.14 -21.89 -8.82
N GLU A 350 1.57 -22.90 -9.56
CA GLU A 350 2.92 -23.42 -9.49
C GLU A 350 3.83 -22.68 -10.50
N PRO A 351 5.06 -22.30 -10.13
CA PRO A 351 6.03 -21.79 -11.08
C PRO A 351 6.36 -22.86 -12.12
N ASN A 352 6.48 -22.44 -13.39
CA ASN A 352 6.92 -23.30 -14.47
C ASN A 352 8.45 -23.14 -14.65
N PRO A 353 9.28 -24.16 -14.36
CA PRO A 353 10.74 -24.07 -14.50
C PRO A 353 11.24 -23.86 -15.94
N ARG A 354 10.35 -23.94 -16.94
CA ARG A 354 10.64 -23.68 -18.36
C ARG A 354 9.93 -22.43 -18.86
N CYS A 355 9.47 -21.55 -17.97
CA CYS A 355 8.84 -20.31 -18.36
C CYS A 355 9.85 -19.40 -19.06
N ALA A 356 9.50 -18.87 -20.23
CA ALA A 356 10.38 -17.99 -21.00
C ALA A 356 10.74 -16.66 -20.31
N VAL A 357 10.09 -16.34 -19.19
CA VAL A 357 10.22 -15.04 -18.51
C VAL A 357 10.69 -15.16 -17.06
N CYS A 358 10.21 -16.17 -16.31
CA CYS A 358 10.61 -16.35 -14.91
C CYS A 358 11.18 -17.74 -14.60
N GLY A 359 11.41 -18.58 -15.62
CA GLY A 359 12.01 -19.90 -15.47
C GLY A 359 13.51 -19.87 -15.31
#